data_AF-A0A2V6ZFG1-F1
#
_entry.id   AF-A0A2V6ZFG1-F1
#
_cell.length_a   1.000
_cell.length_b   1.000
_cell.length_c   1.000
_cell.angle_alpha   90.00
_cell.angle_beta   90.00
_cell.angle_gamma   90.00
#
_symmetry.space_group_name_H-M   'P 1'
#
loop_
_entity.id
_entity.type
_entity.pdbx_description
1 polymer ?
#
loop_
_entity_poly.entity_id
_entity_poly.type
_entity_poly.pdbx_seq_one_letter_code
_entity_poly.pdbx_strand_id
1 'polypeptide(L)' 'MAVSVAAELSSINYRDTAITLTPSDSGRFEVYLDGKKLYDRKAPGAVDFLPALKEIHKIRDAIKEVFGQAPAPAAASH' A
#
# COMPACT_ATOMS: atom_id res chain seq x y z
N MET A 1 -11.80 -9.01 2.47
CA MET A 1 -10.32 -8.93 2.62
C MET A 1 -9.76 -7.68 1.93
N ALA A 2 -9.89 -7.52 0.61
CA ALA A 2 -9.34 -6.35 -0.08
C ALA A 2 -9.93 -5.02 0.39
N VAL A 3 -11.24 -4.97 0.64
CA VAL A 3 -11.92 -3.76 1.14
C VAL A 3 -11.44 -3.35 2.54
N SER A 4 -11.21 -4.30 3.45
CA SER A 4 -10.73 -3.98 4.80
C SER A 4 -9.29 -3.47 4.81
N VAL A 5 -8.44 -4.04 3.95
CA VAL A 5 -7.07 -3.55 3.76
C VAL A 5 -7.09 -2.16 3.12
N ALA A 6 -7.91 -1.95 2.09
CA ALA A 6 -8.07 -0.64 1.47
C ALA A 6 -8.54 0.42 2.48
N ALA A 7 -9.53 0.10 3.31
CA ALA A 7 -10.01 1.02 4.36
C ALA A 7 -8.89 1.38 5.36
N GLU A 8 -8.07 0.41 5.77
CA GLU A 8 -6.95 0.61 6.69
C GLU A 8 -5.79 1.41 6.06
N LEU A 9 -5.66 1.38 4.74
CA LEU A 9 -4.71 2.21 4.00
C LEU A 9 -5.27 3.63 3.75
N SER A 10 -6.56 3.75 3.44
CA SER A 10 -7.26 5.04 3.29
C SER A 10 -7.36 5.83 4.59
N SER A 11 -7.32 5.17 5.76
CA SER A 11 -7.33 5.85 7.06
C SER A 11 -6.03 6.61 7.32
N ILE A 12 -4.97 6.32 6.55
CA ILE A 12 -3.74 7.10 6.54
C ILE A 12 -4.06 8.39 5.77
N ASN A 13 -3.96 9.54 6.43
CA ASN A 13 -4.37 10.85 5.89
C ASN A 13 -3.44 11.39 4.77
N TYR A 14 -3.22 10.60 3.72
CA TYR A 14 -2.55 10.99 2.49
C TYR A 14 -3.61 11.24 1.42
N ARG A 15 -4.04 12.50 1.32
CA ARG A 15 -5.12 12.93 0.42
C ARG A 15 -4.81 12.68 -1.06
N ASP A 16 -3.54 12.50 -1.41
CA ASP A 16 -3.07 12.33 -2.79
C ASP A 16 -2.89 10.85 -3.18
N THR A 17 -3.31 9.90 -2.34
CA THR A 17 -3.18 8.47 -2.64
C THR A 17 -4.47 7.89 -3.22
N ALA A 18 -4.43 7.43 -4.47
CA ALA A 18 -5.51 6.67 -5.08
C ALA A 18 -5.37 5.17 -4.75
N ILE A 19 -6.47 4.51 -4.36
CA ILE A 19 -6.51 3.05 -4.16
C ILE A 19 -7.34 2.42 -5.27
N THR A 20 -6.73 1.51 -6.02
CA THR A 20 -7.41 0.69 -7.03
C THR A 20 -7.59 -0.73 -6.50
N LEU A 21 -8.81 -1.25 -6.57
CA LEU A 21 -9.12 -2.64 -6.28
C LEU A 21 -9.31 -3.40 -7.59
N THR A 22 -8.39 -4.29 -7.91
CA THR A 22 -8.47 -5.14 -9.11
C THR A 22 -8.96 -6.53 -8.71
N PRO A 23 -10.15 -6.97 -9.18
CA PRO A 23 -10.58 -8.36 -9.00
C PRO A 23 -9.57 -9.32 -9.59
N SER A 24 -9.40 -10.46 -8.95
CA SER A 24 -8.40 -11.46 -9.33
C SER A 24 -8.87 -12.86 -8.99
N ASP A 25 -8.24 -13.87 -9.59
CA ASP A 25 -8.58 -15.27 -9.47
C ASP A 25 -7.58 -16.06 -8.61
N SER A 26 -7.83 -17.36 -8.45
CA SER A 26 -6.90 -18.34 -7.86
C SER A 26 -6.39 -17.98 -6.45
N GLY A 27 -7.16 -17.22 -5.67
CA GLY A 27 -6.74 -16.77 -4.35
C GLY A 27 -5.49 -15.88 -4.38
N ARG A 28 -5.34 -15.06 -5.42
CA ARG A 28 -4.30 -14.03 -5.45
C ARG A 28 -4.69 -12.87 -4.53
N PHE A 29 -3.73 -12.44 -3.74
CA PHE A 29 -3.81 -11.19 -3.00
C PHE A 29 -2.42 -10.57 -2.98
N GLU A 30 -2.32 -9.44 -3.65
CA GLU A 30 -1.07 -8.73 -3.91
C GLU A 30 -1.31 -7.25 -3.65
N VAL A 31 -0.30 -6.56 -3.12
CA VAL A 31 -0.34 -5.10 -2.95
C VAL A 31 0.81 -4.50 -3.72
N TYR A 32 0.50 -3.49 -4.52
CA TYR A 32 1.46 -2.73 -5.31
C TYR A 32 1.38 -1.25 -4.94
N LEU A 33 2.52 -0.58 -4.94
CA LEU A 33 2.66 0.88 -4.83
C LEU A 33 3.46 1.36 -6.03
N ASP A 34 2.88 2.19 -6.88
CA ASP A 34 3.48 2.69 -8.13
C ASP A 34 4.11 1.57 -8.99
N GLY A 35 3.41 0.44 -9.11
CA GLY A 35 3.86 -0.74 -9.85
C GLY A 35 4.88 -1.61 -9.12
N LYS A 36 5.46 -1.16 -8.00
CA LYS A 36 6.34 -1.97 -7.15
C LYS A 36 5.52 -2.89 -6.24
N LYS A 37 5.78 -4.19 -6.31
CA LYS A 37 5.13 -5.19 -5.45
C LYS A 37 5.62 -5.04 -4.00
N LEU A 38 4.71 -4.82 -3.07
CA LEU A 38 4.99 -4.68 -1.64
C LEU A 38 4.59 -5.93 -0.83
N TYR A 39 3.55 -6.63 -1.28
CA TYR A 39 3.05 -7.82 -0.62
C TYR A 39 2.55 -8.84 -1.64
N ASP A 40 2.77 -10.11 -1.34
CA ASP A 40 2.25 -11.24 -2.10
C ASP A 40 1.91 -12.36 -1.11
N ARG A 41 0.63 -12.71 -1.02
CA ARG A 41 0.15 -13.77 -0.13
C ARG A 41 0.76 -15.14 -0.46
N LYS A 42 1.17 -15.35 -1.72
CA LYS A 42 1.75 -16.62 -2.18
C LYS A 42 3.27 -16.62 -2.12
N ALA A 43 3.90 -15.56 -1.61
CA ALA A 43 5.34 -15.54 -1.42
C ALA A 43 5.80 -16.67 -0.47
N PRO A 44 6.95 -17.30 -0.74
CA PRO A 44 7.53 -18.28 0.18
C PRO A 44 7.71 -17.69 1.59
N GLY A 45 7.15 -18.36 2.61
CA GLY A 45 7.19 -17.89 4.00
C GLY A 45 5.99 -17.03 4.43
N ALA A 46 5.01 -16.77 3.56
CA ALA A 46 3.73 -16.23 3.97
C ALA A 46 2.93 -17.29 4.74
N VAL A 47 2.64 -17.02 6.01
CA VAL A 47 2.05 -18.01 6.94
C VAL A 47 0.52 -17.91 6.99
N ASP A 48 -0.03 -16.72 6.75
CA ASP A 48 -1.43 -16.41 7.05
C ASP A 48 -2.29 -16.16 5.80
N PHE A 49 -3.57 -16.54 5.89
CA PHE A 49 -4.59 -16.30 4.86
C PHE A 49 -4.91 -14.81 4.66
N LEU A 50 -4.68 -14.00 5.70
CA LEU A 50 -4.81 -12.54 5.71
C LEU A 50 -3.42 -11.92 5.86
N PRO A 51 -3.18 -10.70 5.32
CA PRO A 51 -1.99 -9.95 5.68
C PRO A 51 -1.98 -9.74 7.19
N ALA A 52 -0.95 -10.25 7.87
CA ALA A 52 -0.76 -9.99 9.29
C ALA A 52 -0.64 -8.47 9.54
N LEU A 53 -0.99 -8.00 10.74
CA LEU A 53 -0.87 -6.57 11.10
C LEU A 53 0.54 -6.02 10.81
N LYS A 54 1.57 -6.84 11.00
CA LYS A 54 2.97 -6.52 10.67
C LYS A 54 3.16 -6.17 9.19
N GLU A 55 2.51 -6.88 8.28
CA GLU A 55 2.60 -6.63 6.84
C GLU A 55 1.82 -5.37 6.45
N ILE A 56 0.66 -5.14 7.07
CA ILE A 56 -0.10 -3.89 6.90
C ILE A 56 0.75 -2.68 7.34
N HIS A 57 1.47 -2.79 8.45
CA HIS A 57 2.36 -1.72 8.91
C HIS A 57 3.52 -1.48 7.94
N LYS A 58 4.13 -2.52 7.37
CA LYS A 58 5.18 -2.36 6.33
C LYS A 58 4.66 -1.63 5.10
N ILE A 59 3.46 -1.99 4.63
CA ILE A 59 2.82 -1.33 3.48
C ILE A 59 2.58 0.15 3.83
N ARG A 60 2.07 0.44 5.03
CA ARG A 60 1.87 1.81 5.51
C ARG A 60 3.19 2.59 5.53
N ASP A 61 4.26 2.03 6.06
CA ASP A 61 5.53 2.72 6.16
C ASP A 61 6.15 2.99 4.77
N ALA A 62 5.97 2.08 3.80
CA ALA A 62 6.34 2.33 2.41
C ALA A 62 5.54 3.49 1.78
N ILE A 63 4.23 3.57 2.04
CA ILE A 63 3.40 4.70 1.60
C ILE A 63 3.88 6.00 2.25
N LYS A 64 4.18 5.99 3.57
CA LYS A 64 4.75 7.16 4.25
C LYS A 64 6.09 7.59 3.69
N GLU A 65 6.93 6.68 3.24
CA GLU A 65 8.22 7.04 2.63
C GLU A 65 8.03 7.80 1.32
N VAL A 66 7.04 7.40 0.51
CA VAL A 66 6.73 8.04 -0.77
C VAL A 66 6.02 9.38 -0.59
N PHE A 67 5.02 9.46 0.30
CA PHE A 67 4.16 10.65 0.46
C PHE A 67 4.51 11.52 1.67
N GLY A 68 5.34 11.03 2.59
CA GLY A 68 5.76 11.75 3.80
C GLY A 68 7.02 12.59 3.61
N GLN A 69 7.71 12.45 2.48
CA GLN A 69 8.61 13.50 2.01
C GLN A 69 7.75 14.68 1.55
N ALA A 70 7.70 15.74 2.35
CA ALA A 70 7.05 16.98 1.94
C ALA A 70 7.56 17.38 0.54
N PRO A 71 6.71 17.90 -0.36
CA PRO A 71 7.18 18.38 -1.64
C PRO A 71 8.28 19.40 -1.37
N ALA A 72 9.46 19.19 -1.96
CA ALA A 72 10.50 20.21 -1.95
C ALA A 72 9.83 21.52 -2.42
N PRO A 73 9.96 22.64 -1.68
CA PRO A 73 9.27 23.86 -2.01
C PRO A 73 9.60 24.19 -3.46
N ALA A 74 8.57 24.23 -4.32
CA ALA A 74 8.71 24.59 -5.71
C ALA A 74 9.49 25.91 -5.73
N ALA A 75 10.70 25.87 -6.27
CA ALA A 75 11.58 27.03 -6.34
C ALA A 75 10.79 28.16 -7.00
N ALA A 76 10.47 29.19 -6.22
CA ALA A 76 9.86 30.41 -6.71
C ALA A 76 10.74 30.93 -7.86
N SER A 77 10.22 30.82 -9.07
CA SER A 77 10.86 31.39 -10.25
C SER A 77 10.19 32.74 -10.49
N HIS A 78 11.04 33.77 -10.50
CA HIS A 78 10.78 35.20 -10.58
C HIS A 78 9.87 35.65 -11.73
#